data_AF-H6UGW1-F1
#
_entry.id   AF-H6UGW1-F1
#
_cell.length_a   1.000
_cell.length_b   1.000
_cell.length_c   1.000
_cell.angle_alpha   90.00
_cell.angle_beta   90.00
_cell.angle_gamma   90.00
#
_symmetry.space_group_name_H-M   'P 1'
#
loop_
_entity.id
_entity.type
_entity.pdbx_description
1 polymer ?
#
loop_
_entity_poly.entity_id
_entity_poly.type
_entity_poly.pdbx_seq_one_letter_code
_entity_poly.pdbx_strand_id
1 'polypeptide(L)'
;IGDELDGNVELQRMIDDSSLIPSKDVFLRVAVEIFSDGKFNWGRVVALFYFACRLVLKALITKIPDIIRTIITWTTDYLRDHVIAWIRDQGGWDGIRAYFGTPTWQTVGVF
;
A
#
# COMPACT_ATOMS: atom_id res chain seq x y z
N ILE A 1 -1.42 -6.94 9.74
CA ILE A 1 -1.29 -6.12 8.51
C ILE A 1 -2.58 -6.20 7.68
N GLY A 2 -3.25 -7.36 7.62
CA GLY A 2 -4.44 -7.58 6.80
C GLY A 2 -5.76 -7.04 7.33
N ASP A 3 -5.96 -6.85 8.64
CA ASP A 3 -7.31 -6.79 9.23
C ASP A 3 -8.25 -5.69 8.68
N GLU A 4 -7.73 -4.51 8.25
CA GLU A 4 -8.56 -3.49 7.58
C GLU A 4 -8.66 -3.66 6.05
N LEU A 5 -7.65 -4.26 5.43
CA LEU A 5 -7.66 -4.60 3.99
C LEU A 5 -8.47 -5.86 3.71
N ASP A 6 -8.58 -6.77 4.67
CA ASP A 6 -9.37 -7.99 4.62
C ASP A 6 -10.87 -7.70 4.57
N GLY A 7 -11.29 -6.54 5.09
CA GLY A 7 -12.68 -6.09 5.01
C GLY A 7 -13.11 -5.63 3.61
N ASN A 8 -12.17 -5.24 2.73
CA ASN A 8 -12.47 -4.73 1.40
C ASN A 8 -12.19 -5.80 0.33
N VAL A 9 -13.17 -6.67 0.10
CA VAL A 9 -13.11 -7.79 -0.87
C VAL A 9 -12.84 -7.30 -2.30
N GLU A 10 -13.34 -6.12 -2.69
CA GLU A 10 -13.10 -5.57 -4.02
C GLU A 10 -11.65 -5.13 -4.21
N LEU A 11 -11.09 -4.43 -3.20
CA LEU A 11 -9.70 -4.02 -3.20
C LEU A 11 -8.76 -5.23 -3.19
N GLN A 12 -9.07 -6.27 -2.42
CA GLN A 12 -8.35 -7.55 -2.45
C GLN A 12 -8.38 -8.16 -3.84
N ARG A 13 -9.57 -8.25 -4.46
CA ARG A 13 -9.72 -8.76 -5.83
C ARG A 13 -8.88 -7.97 -6.83
N MET A 14 -8.83 -6.65 -6.70
CA MET A 14 -8.01 -5.79 -7.56
C MET A 14 -6.51 -6.00 -7.34
N ILE A 15 -6.07 -6.13 -6.09
CA ILE A 15 -4.66 -6.41 -5.76
C ILE A 15 -4.27 -7.80 -6.24
N ASP A 16 -5.19 -8.77 -6.15
CA ASP A 16 -4.93 -10.18 -6.42
C ASP A 16 -5.01 -10.58 -7.90
N ASP A 17 -5.71 -9.80 -8.72
CA ASP A 17 -5.96 -10.10 -10.13
C ASP A 17 -4.67 -10.41 -10.93
N SER A 18 -4.52 -11.69 -11.29
CA SER A 18 -3.39 -12.23 -12.04
C SER A 18 -3.37 -11.78 -13.51
N SER A 19 -4.48 -11.27 -14.04
CA SER A 19 -4.59 -10.74 -15.41
C SER A 19 -4.13 -9.29 -15.56
N LEU A 20 -3.97 -8.54 -14.46
CA LEU A 20 -3.55 -7.13 -14.53
C LEU A 20 -2.22 -6.93 -15.24
N ILE A 21 -2.23 -6.03 -16.20
CA ILE A 21 -1.05 -5.55 -16.93
C ILE A 21 -0.42 -4.41 -16.11
N PRO A 22 0.91 -4.38 -15.93
CA PRO A 22 1.58 -3.25 -15.29
C PRO A 22 1.36 -1.98 -16.12
N SER A 23 0.51 -1.07 -15.62
CA SER A 23 0.23 0.22 -16.25
C SER A 23 -0.03 1.30 -15.20
N LYS A 24 0.12 2.56 -15.60
CA LYS A 24 -0.09 3.70 -14.71
C LYS A 24 -1.53 3.78 -14.23
N ASP A 25 -2.50 3.54 -15.12
CA ASP A 25 -3.93 3.58 -14.79
C ASP A 25 -4.31 2.51 -13.78
N VAL A 26 -3.76 1.29 -13.93
CA VAL A 26 -3.96 0.20 -12.97
C VAL A 26 -3.36 0.57 -11.61
N PHE A 27 -2.14 1.13 -11.61
CA PHE A 27 -1.51 1.61 -10.39
C PHE A 27 -2.36 2.67 -9.67
N LEU A 28 -2.75 3.73 -10.38
CA LEU A 28 -3.50 4.84 -9.81
C LEU A 28 -4.88 4.41 -9.33
N ARG A 29 -5.57 3.54 -10.08
CA ARG A 29 -6.91 3.06 -9.69
C ARG A 29 -6.87 2.33 -8.35
N VAL A 30 -5.91 1.43 -8.14
CA VAL A 30 -5.75 0.71 -6.86
C VAL A 30 -5.27 1.65 -5.77
N ALA A 31 -4.31 2.54 -6.07
CA ALA A 31 -3.81 3.50 -5.10
C ALA A 31 -4.92 4.43 -4.57
N VAL A 32 -5.78 4.94 -5.46
CA VAL A 32 -6.94 5.76 -5.09
C VAL A 32 -7.93 4.96 -4.25
N GLU A 33 -8.20 3.71 -4.62
CA GLU A 33 -9.14 2.85 -3.88
C GLU A 33 -8.66 2.56 -2.45
N ILE A 34 -7.35 2.37 -2.23
CA ILE A 34 -6.77 2.14 -0.89
C ILE A 34 -7.06 3.32 0.06
N PHE A 35 -7.13 4.55 -0.46
CA PHE A 35 -7.29 5.77 0.33
C PHE A 35 -8.61 6.52 0.04
N SER A 36 -9.60 5.86 -0.57
CA SER A 36 -10.83 6.49 -1.08
C SER A 36 -11.70 7.12 0.00
N ASP A 37 -11.68 6.58 1.21
CA ASP A 37 -12.41 7.09 2.38
C ASP A 37 -11.67 8.20 3.15
N GLY A 38 -10.48 8.61 2.68
CA GLY A 38 -9.65 9.63 3.31
C GLY A 38 -8.99 9.19 4.63
N LYS A 39 -9.09 7.92 5.02
CA LYS A 39 -8.44 7.39 6.22
C LYS A 39 -7.05 6.84 5.90
N PHE A 40 -6.07 7.31 6.65
CA PHE A 40 -4.68 6.89 6.51
C PHE A 40 -4.24 6.08 7.73
N ASN A 41 -3.58 4.95 7.47
CA ASN A 41 -2.91 4.14 8.48
C ASN A 41 -1.76 3.35 7.85
N TRP A 42 -0.89 2.80 8.69
CA TRP A 42 0.28 2.06 8.23
C TRP A 42 -0.07 0.79 7.45
N GLY A 43 -1.19 0.13 7.74
CA GLY A 43 -1.67 -1.02 6.97
C GLY A 43 -1.91 -0.68 5.50
N ARG A 44 -2.60 0.43 5.22
CA ARG A 44 -2.87 0.92 3.86
C ARG A 44 -1.61 1.38 3.13
N VAL A 45 -0.69 2.03 3.83
CA VAL A 45 0.62 2.38 3.27
C VAL A 45 1.38 1.12 2.86
N VAL A 46 1.39 0.09 3.72
CA VAL A 46 1.99 -1.21 3.39
C VAL A 46 1.30 -1.89 2.20
N ALA A 47 -0.03 -1.81 2.09
CA ALA A 47 -0.76 -2.35 0.94
C ALA A 47 -0.37 -1.70 -0.39
N LEU A 48 -0.17 -0.38 -0.41
CA LEU A 48 0.30 0.33 -1.60
C LEU A 48 1.67 -0.20 -2.05
N PHE A 49 2.60 -0.38 -1.11
CA PHE A 49 3.91 -0.98 -1.41
C PHE A 49 3.81 -2.43 -1.88
N TYR A 50 2.95 -3.23 -1.23
CA TYR A 50 2.71 -4.61 -1.62
C TYR A 50 2.22 -4.69 -3.07
N PHE A 51 1.25 -3.85 -3.44
CA PHE A 51 0.73 -3.78 -4.79
C PHE A 51 1.78 -3.32 -5.81
N ALA A 52 2.58 -2.30 -5.48
CA ALA A 52 3.68 -1.86 -6.33
C ALA A 52 4.71 -2.98 -6.57
N CYS A 53 5.10 -3.71 -5.52
CA CYS A 53 5.98 -4.87 -5.62
C CYS A 53 5.39 -5.96 -6.52
N ARG A 54 4.09 -6.21 -6.42
CA ARG A 54 3.39 -7.14 -7.31
C ARG A 54 3.45 -6.72 -8.79
N LEU A 55 3.27 -5.44 -9.10
CA LEU A 55 3.43 -4.94 -10.46
C LEU A 55 4.87 -5.11 -10.97
N VAL A 56 5.87 -4.88 -10.11
CA VAL A 56 7.29 -5.13 -10.44
C VAL A 56 7.55 -6.60 -10.72
N LEU A 57 7.05 -7.52 -9.89
CA LEU A 57 7.17 -8.96 -10.11
C LEU A 57 6.50 -9.39 -11.43
N LYS A 58 5.32 -8.84 -11.73
CA LYS A 58 4.67 -9.09 -13.03
C LYS A 58 5.51 -8.60 -14.19
N ALA A 59 6.05 -7.37 -14.13
CA ALA A 59 6.92 -6.83 -15.16
C ALA A 59 8.15 -7.72 -15.44
N LEU A 60 8.72 -8.32 -14.38
CA LEU A 60 9.80 -9.29 -14.50
C LEU A 60 9.34 -10.58 -15.22
N ILE A 61 8.21 -11.15 -14.81
CA ILE A 61 7.65 -12.37 -15.40
C ILE A 61 7.29 -12.16 -16.88
N THR A 62 6.70 -11.01 -17.21
CA THR A 62 6.32 -10.66 -18.59
C THR A 62 7.50 -10.13 -19.41
N LYS A 63 8.72 -10.09 -18.84
CA LYS A 63 9.96 -9.64 -19.48
C LYS A 63 9.92 -8.21 -20.02
N ILE A 64 9.32 -7.29 -19.26
CA ILE A 64 9.27 -5.85 -19.55
C ILE A 64 9.99 -5.08 -18.43
N PRO A 65 11.31 -5.26 -18.24
CA PRO A 65 12.03 -4.69 -17.09
C PRO A 65 12.07 -3.16 -17.09
N ASP A 66 11.92 -2.51 -18.25
CA ASP A 66 11.98 -1.06 -18.38
C ASP A 66 10.87 -0.34 -17.59
N ILE A 67 9.70 -0.99 -17.42
CA ILE A 67 8.58 -0.41 -16.69
C ILE A 67 8.79 -0.42 -15.17
N ILE A 68 9.75 -1.17 -14.65
CA ILE A 68 10.03 -1.27 -13.20
C ILE A 68 10.39 0.10 -12.63
N ARG A 69 11.27 0.84 -13.32
CA ARG A 69 11.63 2.21 -12.92
C ARG A 69 10.39 3.11 -12.91
N THR A 70 9.53 2.95 -13.91
CA THR A 70 8.29 3.71 -14.03
C THR A 70 7.31 3.41 -12.90
N ILE A 71 7.17 2.14 -12.49
CA ILE A 71 6.34 1.73 -11.34
C ILE A 71 6.86 2.36 -10.04
N ILE A 72 8.18 2.35 -9.84
CA ILE A 72 8.80 3.00 -8.68
C ILE A 72 8.49 4.50 -8.69
N THR A 73 8.63 5.16 -9.84
CA THR A 73 8.28 6.59 -9.99
C THR A 73 6.81 6.85 -9.64
N TRP A 74 5.86 6.08 -10.15
CA TRP A 74 4.44 6.25 -9.82
C TRP A 74 4.18 6.09 -8.32
N THR A 75 4.85 5.11 -7.70
CA THR A 75 4.73 4.87 -6.26
C THR A 75 5.28 6.04 -5.46
N THR A 76 6.46 6.55 -5.82
CA THR A 76 7.07 7.69 -5.13
C THR A 76 6.30 9.00 -5.33
N ASP A 77 5.76 9.22 -6.52
CA ASP A 77 4.96 10.41 -6.82
C ASP A 77 3.66 10.38 -6.03
N TYR A 78 2.95 9.24 -6.02
CA TYR A 78 1.71 9.10 -5.25
C TYR A 78 1.95 9.27 -3.74
N LEU A 79 3.02 8.68 -3.21
CA LEU A 79 3.41 8.87 -1.81
C LEU A 79 3.69 10.33 -1.50
N ARG A 80 4.44 11.03 -2.36
CA ARG A 80 4.77 12.45 -2.20
C ARG A 80 3.52 13.31 -2.23
N ASP A 81 2.59 13.04 -3.14
CA ASP A 81 1.47 13.93 -3.40
C ASP A 81 0.32 13.71 -2.41
N HIS A 82 0.15 12.48 -1.90
CA HIS A 82 -1.03 12.10 -1.11
C HIS A 82 -0.74 11.60 0.30
N VAL A 83 0.42 10.99 0.56
CA VAL A 83 0.66 10.23 1.80
C VAL A 83 1.73 10.86 2.69
N ILE A 84 2.67 11.61 2.13
CA ILE A 84 3.87 12.07 2.86
C ILE A 84 3.55 13.04 4.00
N ALA A 85 2.50 13.86 3.84
CA ALA A 85 2.05 14.77 4.88
C ALA A 85 1.60 13.98 6.13
N TRP A 86 0.78 12.94 5.93
CA TRP A 86 0.35 12.06 7.01
C TRP A 86 1.53 11.35 7.67
N ILE A 87 2.47 10.82 6.87
CA ILE A 87 3.68 10.15 7.42
C ILE A 87 4.47 11.10 8.31
N ARG A 88 4.63 12.36 7.90
CA ARG A 88 5.30 13.38 8.71
C ARG A 88 4.56 13.63 10.02
N ASP A 89 3.23 13.68 9.98
CA ASP A 89 2.40 13.89 11.17
C ASP A 89 2.45 12.69 12.14
N GLN A 90 2.77 11.49 11.64
CA GLN A 90 3.07 10.31 12.47
C GLN A 90 4.49 10.32 13.07
N GLY A 91 5.28 11.38 12.89
CA GLY A 91 6.67 11.45 13.32
C GLY A 91 7.65 10.74 12.36
N GLY A 92 7.23 10.50 11.11
CA GLY A 92 8.02 9.80 10.10
C GLY A 92 7.77 8.29 10.08
N TRP A 93 8.66 7.55 9.42
CA TRP A 93 8.52 6.10 9.20
C TRP A 93 8.67 5.26 10.48
N ASP A 94 9.22 5.82 11.57
CA ASP A 94 9.37 5.11 12.84
C ASP A 94 8.01 4.70 13.44
N GLY A 95 6.93 5.40 13.10
CA GLY A 95 5.56 5.07 13.51
C GLY A 95 5.09 3.68 13.08
N ILE A 96 5.68 3.13 12.01
CA ILE A 96 5.35 1.78 11.54
C ILE A 96 5.66 0.70 12.60
N ARG A 97 6.75 0.89 13.36
CA ARG A 97 7.16 -0.03 14.42
C ARG A 97 6.20 0.03 15.61
N ALA A 98 5.71 1.21 15.96
CA ALA A 98 4.71 1.35 17.00
C ALA A 98 3.39 0.66 16.60
N TYR A 99 2.97 0.84 15.35
CA TYR A 99 1.71 0.28 14.85
C TYR A 99 1.69 -1.25 14.75
N PHE A 100 2.79 -1.88 14.31
CA PHE A 100 2.87 -3.35 14.22
C PHE A 100 3.56 -4.03 15.41
N GLY A 101 4.25 -3.26 16.25
CA GLY A 101 5.05 -3.76 17.36
C GLY A 101 4.32 -3.77 18.71
N THR A 102 3.17 -3.10 18.87
CA THR A 102 2.37 -3.22 20.09
C THR A 102 1.81 -4.63 20.21
N PRO A 103 2.23 -5.41 21.22
CA PRO A 103 1.60 -6.68 21.52
C PRO A 103 0.18 -6.41 22.03
N THR A 104 -0.81 -7.11 21.47
CA THR A 104 -2.23 -6.98 21.82
C THR A 104 -2.53 -7.16 23.32
N TRP A 105 -1.63 -7.79 24.09
CA TRP A 105 -1.78 -7.96 25.54
C TRP A 105 -1.64 -6.67 26.37
N GLN A 106 -1.08 -5.58 25.84
CA GLN A 106 -1.04 -4.30 26.56
C GLN A 106 -2.39 -3.56 26.60
N THR A 107 -3.36 -3.98 25.76
CA THR A 107 -4.70 -3.37 25.72
C THR A 107 -5.67 -4.05 26.70
N VAL A 108 -5.33 -5.22 27.24
CA VAL A 108 -6.20 -6.01 28.14
C VAL A 108 -5.94 -5.68 29.62
N GLY A 109 -4.90 -4.90 29.94
CA GLY A 109 -4.52 -4.54 31.32
C GLY A 109 -5.29 -3.37 31.94
N VAL A 110 -6.36 -2.88 31.31
CA VAL A 110 -7.21 -1.81 31.86
C VAL A 110 -8.67 -2.26 31.84
N PHE A 111 -8.99 -3.26 32.65
CA PHE A 111 -10.33 -3.51 33.20
C PHE A 111 -10.18 -4.10 34.61
#